data_AF-A0A0G0DFD2-F1
#
_entry.id   AF-A0A0G0DFD2-F1
#
_cell.length_a   1.000
_cell.length_b   1.000
_cell.length_c   1.000
_cell.angle_alpha   90.00
_cell.angle_beta   90.00
_cell.angle_gamma   90.00
#
_symmetry.space_group_name_H-M   'P 1'
#
loop_
_entity.id
_entity.type
_entity.pdbx_description
1 polymer ?
#
loop_
_entity_poly.entity_id
_entity_poly.type
_entity_poly.pdbx_seq_one_letter_code
_entity_poly.pdbx_strand_id
1 'polypeptide(L)'
;MATTKQKIAVKKISENVGNTKPKSMGKILRESGYSESVSKSPRRVTESKGWKELLEDYFPSEELLKVHKRLLNKKEIVTYQGNYIKTKQPHSDVKYALDMIYKLKGFYKEDEIINEDQHHNLSDKELNAEIDRLERELGIKKRV
;
A
#
# COMPACT_ATOMS: atom_id res chain seq x y z
N MET A 1 -3.94 -22.29 8.07
CA MET A 1 -4.28 -22.09 9.51
C MET A 1 -3.50 -20.92 10.08
N ALA A 2 -4.23 -19.92 10.56
CA ALA A 2 -3.64 -18.72 11.15
C ALA A 2 -3.07 -18.96 12.55
N THR A 3 -1.90 -18.41 12.83
CA THR A 3 -1.25 -18.54 14.16
C THR A 3 -1.89 -17.61 15.19
N THR A 4 -1.72 -17.92 16.48
CA THR A 4 -2.19 -17.07 17.60
C THR A 4 -1.68 -15.63 17.49
N LYS A 5 -0.41 -15.45 17.09
CA LYS A 5 0.18 -14.12 16.90
C LYS A 5 -0.48 -13.35 15.75
N GLN A 6 -0.89 -14.03 14.67
CA GLN A 6 -1.64 -13.42 13.57
C GLN A 6 -3.03 -12.97 14.01
N LYS A 7 -3.75 -13.80 14.80
CA LYS A 7 -5.07 -13.44 15.36
C LYS A 7 -5.00 -12.19 16.24
N ILE A 8 -4.00 -12.10 17.11
CA ILE A 8 -3.78 -10.91 17.96
C ILE A 8 -3.47 -9.69 17.10
N ALA A 9 -2.61 -9.85 16.08
CA ALA A 9 -2.25 -8.75 15.19
C ALA A 9 -3.44 -8.21 14.40
N VAL A 10 -4.30 -9.08 13.84
CA VAL A 10 -5.52 -8.66 13.12
C VAL A 10 -6.49 -7.93 14.05
N LYS A 11 -6.68 -8.41 15.29
CA LYS A 11 -7.48 -7.69 16.29
C LYS A 11 -6.93 -6.28 16.56
N LYS A 12 -5.62 -6.17 16.78
CA LYS A 12 -4.95 -4.87 16.98
C LYS A 12 -5.04 -3.97 15.75
N ILE A 13 -5.03 -4.53 14.53
CA ILE A 13 -5.27 -3.75 13.31
C ILE A 13 -6.67 -3.18 13.31
N SER A 14 -7.70 -3.98 13.64
CA SER A 14 -9.09 -3.52 13.73
C SER A 14 -9.24 -2.38 14.74
N GLU A 15 -8.59 -2.49 15.91
CA GLU A 15 -8.56 -1.44 16.94
C GLU A 15 -7.75 -0.20 16.50
N ASN A 16 -6.85 -0.35 15.54
CA ASN A 16 -6.02 0.72 15.02
C ASN A 16 -6.73 1.56 13.95
N VAL A 17 -7.77 1.01 13.30
CA VAL A 17 -8.58 1.73 12.31
C VAL A 17 -9.33 2.87 12.99
N GLY A 18 -9.22 4.08 12.43
CA GLY A 18 -9.90 5.28 12.94
C GLY A 18 -9.19 6.00 14.09
N ASN A 19 -8.04 5.51 14.56
CA ASN A 19 -7.24 6.23 15.55
C ASN A 19 -6.58 7.48 14.96
N THR A 20 -6.56 8.57 15.74
CA THR A 20 -5.92 9.84 15.37
C THR A 20 -4.41 9.73 15.17
N LYS A 21 -3.77 8.76 15.83
CA LYS A 21 -2.35 8.41 15.67
C LYS A 21 -2.21 6.91 15.41
N PRO A 22 -2.39 6.47 14.15
CA PRO A 22 -2.34 5.05 13.82
C PRO A 22 -0.93 4.48 14.05
N LYS A 23 -0.86 3.30 14.66
CA LYS A 23 0.39 2.54 14.80
C LYS A 23 0.78 1.93 13.45
N SER A 24 2.08 1.88 13.17
CA SER A 24 2.60 1.17 12.00
C SER A 24 2.42 -0.34 12.12
N MET A 25 2.38 -1.03 10.97
CA MET A 25 2.26 -2.49 10.94
C MET A 25 3.37 -3.19 11.75
N GLY A 26 4.62 -2.73 11.61
CA GLY A 26 5.75 -3.27 12.37
C GLY A 26 5.55 -3.14 13.89
N LYS A 27 5.02 -2.01 14.37
CA LYS A 27 4.70 -1.83 15.80
C LYS A 27 3.59 -2.78 16.25
N ILE A 28 2.56 -2.97 15.43
CA ILE A 28 1.46 -3.91 15.75
C ILE A 28 2.00 -5.35 15.83
N LEU A 29 2.84 -5.76 14.88
CA LEU A 29 3.47 -7.09 14.91
C LEU A 29 4.35 -7.26 16.16
N ARG A 30 5.14 -6.24 16.52
CA ARG A 30 5.96 -6.25 17.73
C ARG A 30 5.12 -6.46 18.99
N GLU A 31 4.04 -5.69 19.14
CA GLU A 31 3.09 -5.82 20.26
C GLU A 31 2.30 -7.14 20.24
N SER A 32 2.25 -7.83 19.10
CA SER A 32 1.61 -9.14 18.95
C SER A 32 2.57 -10.31 19.22
N GLY A 33 3.79 -10.02 19.67
CA GLY A 33 4.78 -11.02 20.07
C GLY A 33 5.71 -11.50 18.94
N TYR A 34 5.81 -10.77 17.82
CA TYR A 34 6.82 -11.04 16.81
C TYR A 34 8.21 -10.50 17.21
N SER A 35 9.26 -11.16 16.70
CA SER A 35 10.62 -10.67 16.85
C SER A 35 10.80 -9.32 16.15
N GLU A 36 11.84 -8.60 16.52
CA GLU A 36 12.14 -7.32 15.89
C GLU A 36 12.48 -7.47 14.41
N SER A 37 13.21 -8.53 14.02
CA SER A 37 13.53 -8.83 12.62
C SER A 37 12.26 -9.03 11.78
N VAL A 38 11.28 -9.80 12.27
CA VAL A 38 10.02 -10.01 11.56
C VAL A 38 9.18 -8.74 11.52
N SER A 39 9.19 -7.97 12.61
CA SER A 39 8.45 -6.70 12.71
C SER A 39 8.98 -5.64 11.74
N LYS A 40 10.29 -5.66 11.42
CA LYS A 40 10.92 -4.81 10.39
C LYS A 40 10.59 -5.23 8.95
N SER A 41 10.08 -6.45 8.76
CA SER A 41 9.66 -6.97 7.44
C SER A 41 8.23 -7.53 7.47
N PRO A 42 7.20 -6.67 7.67
CA PRO A 42 5.81 -7.11 7.82
C PRO A 42 5.25 -7.97 6.68
N ARG A 43 5.74 -7.76 5.45
CA ARG A 43 5.33 -8.51 4.24
C ARG A 43 5.39 -10.03 4.45
N ARG A 44 6.40 -10.51 5.18
CA ARG A 44 6.59 -11.94 5.50
C ARG A 44 5.38 -12.54 6.25
N VAL A 45 4.68 -11.72 7.02
CA VAL A 45 3.47 -12.14 7.75
C VAL A 45 2.24 -11.89 6.91
N THR A 46 2.10 -10.69 6.32
CA THR A 46 0.87 -10.26 5.64
C THR A 46 0.61 -10.97 4.31
N GLU A 47 1.65 -11.44 3.63
CA GLU A 47 1.51 -12.18 2.37
C GLU A 47 1.31 -13.68 2.57
N SER A 48 1.49 -14.17 3.80
CA SER A 48 1.31 -15.59 4.13
C SER A 48 -0.14 -16.04 3.91
N LYS A 49 -0.31 -17.28 3.46
CA LYS A 49 -1.65 -17.87 3.23
C LYS A 49 -2.55 -17.79 4.46
N GLY A 50 -2.01 -18.15 5.63
CA GLY A 50 -2.78 -18.12 6.89
C GLY A 50 -3.22 -16.72 7.32
N TRP A 51 -2.47 -15.68 6.94
CA TRP A 51 -2.89 -14.30 7.18
C TRP A 51 -4.05 -13.88 6.27
N LYS A 52 -3.97 -14.24 4.98
CA LYS A 52 -5.03 -13.96 4.00
C LYS A 52 -6.34 -14.66 4.38
N GLU A 53 -6.27 -15.94 4.77
CA GLU A 53 -7.41 -16.70 5.30
C GLU A 53 -8.04 -15.98 6.51
N LEU A 54 -7.21 -15.57 7.48
CA LEU A 54 -7.68 -14.87 8.67
C LEU A 54 -8.32 -13.51 8.38
N LEU A 55 -7.79 -12.79 7.40
CA LEU A 55 -8.39 -11.51 7.01
C LEU A 55 -9.77 -11.70 6.38
N GLU A 56 -9.98 -12.76 5.62
CA GLU A 56 -11.31 -13.07 5.07
C GLU A 56 -12.32 -13.38 6.20
N ASP A 57 -11.89 -14.02 7.29
CA ASP A 57 -12.75 -14.27 8.46
C ASP A 57 -13.17 -12.97 9.18
N TYR A 58 -12.25 -12.00 9.30
CA TYR A 58 -12.50 -10.74 10.03
C TYR A 58 -13.11 -9.64 9.15
N PHE A 59 -12.72 -9.61 7.88
CA PHE A 59 -13.12 -8.62 6.89
C PHE A 59 -13.53 -9.32 5.60
N PRO A 60 -14.70 -9.99 5.59
CA PRO A 60 -15.15 -10.73 4.41
C PRO A 60 -15.27 -9.84 3.19
N SER A 61 -14.86 -10.37 2.04
CA SER A 61 -14.89 -9.66 0.76
C SER A 61 -16.31 -9.20 0.40
N GLU A 62 -17.34 -9.96 0.76
CA GLU A 62 -18.75 -9.57 0.55
C GLU A 62 -19.14 -8.29 1.32
N GLU A 63 -18.68 -8.15 2.56
CA GLU A 63 -18.95 -6.95 3.36
C GLU A 63 -18.20 -5.74 2.80
N LEU A 64 -16.96 -5.94 2.34
CA LEU A 64 -16.20 -4.90 1.65
C LEU A 64 -16.93 -4.40 0.40
N LEU A 65 -17.50 -5.31 -0.39
CA LEU A 65 -18.30 -4.97 -1.58
C LEU A 65 -19.57 -4.17 -1.21
N LYS A 66 -20.27 -4.53 -0.13
CA LYS A 66 -21.44 -3.78 0.36
C LYS A 66 -21.06 -2.34 0.74
N VAL A 67 -19.96 -2.17 1.47
CA VAL A 67 -19.44 -0.83 1.82
C VAL A 67 -19.05 -0.04 0.58
N HIS A 68 -18.39 -0.69 -0.38
CA HIS A 68 -17.99 -0.06 -1.62
C HIS A 68 -19.19 0.44 -2.44
N LYS A 69 -20.24 -0.38 -2.57
CA LYS A 69 -21.51 0.01 -3.21
C LYS A 69 -22.18 1.19 -2.49
N ARG A 70 -22.10 1.24 -1.15
CA ARG A 70 -22.61 2.37 -0.38
C ARG A 70 -21.81 3.66 -0.63
N LEU A 71 -20.47 3.57 -0.72
CA LEU A 71 -19.61 4.71 -1.03
C LEU A 71 -19.93 5.30 -2.40
N LEU A 72 -20.14 4.47 -3.42
CA LEU A 72 -20.50 4.93 -4.77
C LEU A 72 -21.78 5.76 -4.82
N ASN A 73 -22.71 5.55 -3.89
CA ASN A 73 -23.99 6.26 -3.82
C ASN A 73 -23.98 7.41 -2.80
N LYS A 74 -22.83 7.71 -2.18
CA LYS A 74 -22.71 8.75 -1.16
C LYS A 74 -22.84 10.13 -1.81
N LYS A 75 -23.79 10.92 -1.32
CA LYS A 75 -23.99 12.33 -1.75
C LYS A 75 -23.22 13.26 -0.84
N GLU A 76 -22.75 14.36 -1.41
CA GLU A 76 -22.03 15.40 -0.68
C GLU A 76 -22.99 16.18 0.23
N ILE A 77 -22.49 16.51 1.43
CA ILE A 77 -23.17 17.35 2.39
C ILE A 77 -22.22 18.50 2.67
N VAL A 78 -22.67 19.73 2.40
CA VAL A 78 -21.88 20.93 2.65
C VAL A 78 -22.45 21.67 3.85
N THR A 79 -21.56 22.19 4.69
CA THR A 79 -21.94 23.11 5.77
C THR A 79 -21.77 24.55 5.30
N TYR A 80 -22.85 25.31 5.29
CA TYR A 80 -22.84 26.74 4.99
C TYR A 80 -23.51 27.49 6.14
N GLN A 81 -22.78 28.43 6.75
CA GLN A 81 -23.27 29.23 7.89
C GLN A 81 -23.87 28.39 9.04
N GLY A 82 -23.25 27.24 9.35
CA GLY A 82 -23.72 26.33 10.40
C GLY A 82 -24.88 25.41 10.02
N ASN A 83 -25.44 25.54 8.81
CA ASN A 83 -26.50 24.66 8.32
C ASN A 83 -25.96 23.57 7.38
N TYR A 84 -26.49 22.35 7.53
CA TYR A 84 -26.16 21.22 6.66
C TYR A 84 -27.07 21.20 5.43
N ILE A 85 -26.49 21.37 4.24
CA ILE A 85 -27.21 21.33 2.96
C ILE A 85 -26.80 20.06 2.22
N LYS A 86 -27.79 19.20 1.92
CA LYS A 86 -27.57 18.02 1.06
C LYS A 86 -27.48 18.51 -0.39
N THR A 87 -26.34 18.26 -1.04
CA THR A 87 -26.20 18.55 -2.46
C THR A 87 -26.69 17.37 -3.29
N LYS A 88 -26.94 17.59 -4.59
CA LYS A 88 -27.18 16.50 -5.55
C LYS A 88 -25.87 15.91 -6.10
N GLN A 89 -24.72 16.43 -5.66
CA GLN A 89 -23.42 16.02 -6.17
C GLN A 89 -22.90 14.77 -5.42
N PRO A 90 -22.15 13.91 -6.10
CA PRO A 90 -21.45 12.80 -5.45
C PRO A 90 -20.39 13.32 -4.46
N HIS A 91 -20.22 12.64 -3.33
CA HIS A 91 -19.17 12.96 -2.36
C HIS A 91 -17.77 12.66 -2.93
N SER A 92 -16.73 13.36 -2.49
CA SER A 92 -15.33 13.14 -2.92
C SER A 92 -14.86 11.69 -2.80
N ASP A 93 -15.19 11.00 -1.71
CA ASP A 93 -15.01 9.54 -1.51
C ASP A 93 -15.46 8.66 -2.70
N VAL A 94 -16.49 9.08 -3.46
CA VAL A 94 -17.00 8.35 -4.63
C VAL A 94 -15.93 8.23 -5.71
N LYS A 95 -15.10 9.26 -5.88
CA LYS A 95 -13.98 9.26 -6.84
C LYS A 95 -13.02 8.10 -6.55
N TYR A 96 -12.64 7.91 -5.29
CA TYR A 96 -11.72 6.84 -4.89
C TYR A 96 -12.35 5.46 -5.07
N ALA A 97 -13.64 5.32 -4.77
CA ALA A 97 -14.37 4.08 -5.02
C ALA A 97 -14.36 3.72 -6.52
N LEU A 98 -14.68 4.67 -7.39
CA LEU A 98 -14.62 4.48 -8.84
C LEU A 98 -13.23 4.10 -9.33
N ASP A 99 -12.19 4.82 -8.89
CA ASP A 99 -10.79 4.55 -9.25
C ASP A 99 -10.40 3.09 -9.01
N MET A 100 -10.73 2.56 -7.83
CA MET A 100 -10.47 1.17 -7.48
C MET A 100 -11.16 0.18 -8.41
N ILE A 101 -12.41 0.45 -8.83
CA ILE A 101 -13.14 -0.42 -9.78
C ILE A 101 -12.47 -0.41 -11.15
N TYR A 102 -12.07 0.75 -11.66
CA TYR A 102 -11.38 0.84 -12.95
C TYR A 102 -10.06 0.05 -12.93
N LYS A 103 -9.31 0.10 -11.82
CA LYS A 103 -8.09 -0.70 -11.63
C LYS A 103 -8.39 -2.20 -11.60
N LEU A 104 -9.40 -2.62 -10.83
CA LEU A 104 -9.81 -4.02 -10.74
C LEU A 104 -10.29 -4.59 -12.09
N LYS A 105 -10.93 -3.76 -12.92
CA LYS A 105 -11.38 -4.15 -14.26
C LYS A 105 -10.26 -4.12 -15.31
N GLY A 106 -9.04 -3.71 -14.94
CA GLY A 106 -7.94 -3.58 -15.89
C GLY A 106 -8.13 -2.46 -16.92
N PHE A 107 -8.94 -1.45 -16.60
CA PHE A 107 -9.14 -0.30 -17.48
C PHE A 107 -8.06 0.77 -17.34
N TYR A 108 -7.26 0.72 -16.27
CA TYR A 108 -6.01 1.45 -16.23
C TYR A 108 -5.01 0.77 -17.16
N LYS A 109 -4.44 1.51 -18.10
CA LYS A 109 -3.18 1.07 -18.73
C LYS A 109 -2.16 0.92 -17.61
N GLU A 110 -1.52 -0.24 -17.54
CA GLU A 110 -0.32 -0.38 -16.73
C GLU A 110 0.68 0.68 -17.23
N ASP A 111 1.22 1.48 -16.31
CA ASP A 111 2.33 2.33 -16.67
C ASP A 111 3.46 1.40 -17.13
N GLU A 112 3.85 1.50 -18.42
CA GLU A 112 5.03 0.83 -18.90
C GLU A 112 6.22 1.40 -18.11
N ILE A 113 6.78 0.60 -17.22
CA ILE A 113 8.05 0.93 -16.59
C ILE A 113 9.11 0.80 -17.67
N ILE A 114 9.37 1.89 -18.38
CA ILE A 114 10.55 2.00 -19.23
C ILE A 114 11.73 2.14 -18.26
N ASN A 115 12.43 1.04 -17.99
CA ASN A 115 13.78 1.14 -17.45
C ASN A 115 14.65 1.72 -18.56
N GLU A 116 14.84 3.04 -18.56
CA GLU A 116 15.87 3.72 -19.36
C GLU A 116 17.26 3.43 -18.77
N ASP A 117 17.57 2.17 -18.48
CA ASP A 117 18.95 1.77 -18.25
C ASP A 117 19.66 1.80 -19.60
N GLN A 118 20.30 2.93 -19.88
CA GLN A 118 21.10 3.16 -21.08
C GLN A 118 22.27 2.16 -21.20
N HIS A 119 22.55 1.39 -20.15
CA HIS A 119 23.63 0.42 -20.05
C HIS A 119 23.14 -1.02 -19.81
N HIS A 120 21.85 -1.32 -19.98
CA HIS A 120 21.30 -2.67 -19.77
C HIS A 120 21.96 -3.78 -20.61
N ASN A 121 22.64 -3.40 -21.70
CA ASN A 121 23.37 -4.32 -22.59
C ASN A 121 24.86 -4.46 -22.23
N LEU A 122 25.36 -3.69 -21.26
CA LEU A 122 26.75 -3.78 -20.83
C LEU A 122 26.89 -4.83 -19.73
N SER A 123 27.88 -5.69 -19.88
CA SER A 123 28.33 -6.57 -18.80
C SER A 123 28.92 -5.75 -17.65
N ASP A 124 28.92 -6.28 -16.42
CA ASP A 124 29.55 -5.66 -15.25
C ASP A 124 30.98 -5.15 -15.54
N LYS A 125 31.72 -5.87 -16.39
CA LYS A 125 33.07 -5.48 -16.78
C LYS A 125 33.10 -4.23 -17.68
N GLU A 126 32.14 -4.12 -18.58
CA GLU A 126 32.02 -3.00 -19.51
C GLU A 126 31.44 -1.76 -18.81
N LEU A 127 30.50 -1.97 -17.89
CA LEU A 127 29.96 -0.91 -17.04
C LEU A 127 31.06 -0.28 -16.17
N ASN A 128 31.92 -1.10 -15.56
CA ASN A 128 33.07 -0.62 -14.79
C ASN A 128 34.08 0.16 -15.64
N ALA A 129 34.32 -0.27 -16.89
CA ALA A 129 35.21 0.43 -17.80
C ALA A 129 34.66 1.81 -18.21
N GLU A 130 33.33 1.91 -18.40
CA GLU A 130 32.66 3.17 -18.72
C GLU A 130 32.62 4.11 -17.51
N ILE A 131 32.39 3.58 -16.30
CA ILE A 131 32.52 4.35 -15.05
C ILE A 131 33.95 4.92 -14.92
N ASP A 132 34.98 4.10 -15.13
CA ASP A 132 36.38 4.53 -15.05
C ASP A 132 36.72 5.59 -16.12
N ARG A 133 36.06 5.57 -17.26
CA ARG A 133 36.21 6.58 -18.31
C ARG A 133 35.55 7.89 -17.89
N LEU A 134 34.30 7.85 -17.45
CA LEU A 134 33.53 9.02 -17.03
C LEU A 134 34.15 9.71 -15.80
N GLU A 135 34.65 8.94 -14.84
CA GLU A 135 35.36 9.46 -13.67
C GLU A 135 36.64 10.22 -14.07
N ARG A 136 37.34 9.77 -15.11
CA ARG A 136 38.51 10.46 -15.68
C ARG A 136 38.13 11.74 -16.41
N GLU A 137 37.07 11.71 -17.23
CA GLU A 137 36.57 12.89 -17.96
C GLU A 137 36.05 13.97 -16.99
N LEU A 138 35.38 13.57 -15.91
CA LEU A 138 34.82 14.47 -14.89
C LEU A 138 35.80 14.84 -13.77
N GLY A 139 36.99 14.24 -13.75
CA GLY A 139 38.03 14.50 -12.74
C GLY A 139 37.68 14.04 -11.32
N ILE A 140 36.76 13.09 -11.18
CA ILE A 140 36.30 12.57 -9.89
C ILE A 140 37.29 11.48 -9.42
N LYS A 141 37.94 11.67 -8.28
CA LYS A 141 38.77 10.62 -7.66
C LYS A 141 37.87 9.58 -7.00
N LYS A 142 38.06 8.30 -7.33
CA LYS A 142 37.41 7.16 -6.66
C LYS A 142 37.44 7.33 -5.14
N ARG A 143 36.26 7.35 -4.51
CA ARG A 143 36.15 7.13 -3.07
C ARG A 143 36.38 5.64 -2.83
N VAL A 144 37.48 5.32 -2.15
CA VAL A 144 37.80 4.00 -1.61
C VAL A 144 36.75 3.59 -0.59
#